data_AF-A0A948YUD1-F1
#
_entry.id   AF-A0A948YUD1-F1
#
_cell.length_a   1.000
_cell.length_b   1.000
_cell.length_c   1.000
_cell.angle_alpha   90.00
_cell.angle_beta   90.00
_cell.angle_gamma   90.00
#
_symmetry.space_group_name_H-M   'P 1'
#
loop_
_entity.id
_entity.type
_entity.pdbx_description
1 polymer ?
#
loop_
_entity_poly.entity_id
_entity_poly.type
_entity_poly.pdbx_seq_one_letter_code
_entity_poly.pdbx_strand_id
1 'polypeptide(L)'
;MESRLEKFASQNKIRGKGPLSLVLVVTRKASEQTPPFTADNYLTPQGGQVAGLGRGAVQSILADHGIDRILAEEGGRTSRGSILKMRAYVDFLNELAQEKLLDFDAIEKWWIGRVREFFSSKPFSLKVDSSKSIRSIVSDLIEAAFDRQRACPGVMVAGAVMQHLVGAKIATALPDVKIKHEGFSVADAPAGRKGDFLIGDTAIHVTTA
;
A
#
# COMPACT_ATOMS: atom_id res chain seq x y z
N MET A 1 0.56 19.61 -12.94
CA MET A 1 1.12 19.16 -11.66
C MET A 1 1.53 17.69 -11.70
N GLU A 2 0.59 16.76 -11.90
CA GLU A 2 0.87 15.31 -11.79
C GLU A 2 2.02 14.80 -12.66
N SER A 3 2.09 15.21 -13.94
CA SER A 3 3.20 14.81 -14.82
C SER A 3 4.59 15.24 -14.29
N ARG A 4 4.68 16.39 -13.61
CA ARG A 4 5.92 16.86 -12.97
C ARG A 4 6.29 16.01 -11.77
N LEU A 5 5.29 15.66 -10.94
CA LEU A 5 5.46 14.76 -9.80
C LEU A 5 5.89 13.36 -10.24
N GLU A 6 5.26 12.82 -11.29
CA GLU A 6 5.60 11.52 -11.88
C GLU A 6 7.05 11.51 -12.40
N LYS A 7 7.44 12.56 -13.15
CA LYS A 7 8.82 12.73 -13.64
C LYS A 7 9.81 12.81 -12.48
N PHE A 8 9.54 13.63 -11.46
CA PHE A 8 10.38 13.76 -10.28
C PHE A 8 10.53 12.42 -9.54
N ALA A 9 9.42 11.73 -9.29
CA ALA A 9 9.38 10.45 -8.58
C ALA A 9 10.19 9.38 -9.30
N SER A 10 10.08 9.32 -10.64
CA SER A 10 10.84 8.39 -11.47
C SER A 10 12.33 8.69 -11.46
N GLN A 11 12.73 9.94 -11.72
CA GLN A 11 14.13 10.36 -11.79
C GLN A 11 14.85 10.18 -10.44
N ASN A 12 14.18 10.50 -9.34
CA ASN A 12 14.75 10.42 -7.99
C ASN A 12 14.50 9.07 -7.28
N LYS A 13 13.88 8.10 -7.98
CA LYS A 13 13.58 6.75 -7.47
C LYS A 13 12.75 6.77 -6.16
N ILE A 14 11.71 7.59 -6.12
CA ILE A 14 10.80 7.73 -4.98
C ILE A 14 9.75 6.60 -5.00
N ARG A 15 10.18 5.37 -4.68
CA ARG A 15 9.31 4.17 -4.75
C ARG A 15 9.25 3.36 -3.45
N GLY A 16 10.21 3.57 -2.55
CA GLY A 16 10.32 2.80 -1.31
C GLY A 16 9.80 3.56 -0.09
N LYS A 17 9.59 2.83 1.01
CA LYS A 17 9.14 3.39 2.30
C LYS A 17 9.92 4.63 2.75
N GLY A 18 11.24 4.63 2.61
CA GLY A 18 12.10 5.74 3.03
C GLY A 18 11.89 7.00 2.19
N PRO A 19 12.09 6.95 0.86
CA PRO A 19 11.80 8.07 -0.02
C PRO A 19 10.36 8.58 0.06
N LEU A 20 9.36 7.71 0.20
CA LEU A 20 7.96 8.12 0.35
C LEU A 20 7.71 8.84 1.68
N SER A 21 8.28 8.33 2.78
CA SER A 21 8.23 9.00 4.09
C SER A 21 8.86 10.39 4.02
N LEU A 22 9.98 10.52 3.30
CA LEU A 22 10.70 11.76 3.13
C LEU A 22 9.85 12.83 2.43
N VAL A 23 9.28 12.53 1.26
CA VAL A 23 8.52 13.52 0.49
C VAL A 23 7.25 13.96 1.22
N LEU A 24 6.57 13.06 1.95
CA LEU A 24 5.41 13.41 2.77
C LEU A 24 5.78 14.40 3.89
N VAL A 25 6.82 14.10 4.67
CA VAL A 25 7.24 14.97 5.78
C VAL A 25 7.74 16.32 5.27
N VAL A 26 8.53 16.33 4.19
CA VAL A 26 9.03 17.58 3.59
C VAL A 26 7.88 18.40 3.02
N THR A 27 6.91 17.78 2.34
CA THR A 27 5.70 18.46 1.84
C THR A 27 4.93 19.13 2.97
N ARG A 28 4.64 18.40 4.06
CA ARG A 28 3.88 18.96 5.18
C ARG A 28 4.64 20.11 5.85
N LYS A 29 5.93 19.93 6.12
CA LYS A 29 6.77 20.99 6.70
C LYS A 29 6.93 22.21 5.79
N ALA A 30 6.96 22.01 4.47
CA ALA A 30 7.01 23.11 3.50
C ALA A 30 5.70 23.88 3.43
N SER A 31 4.55 23.21 3.65
CA SER A 31 3.23 23.84 3.65
C SER A 31 3.02 24.86 4.79
N GLU A 32 3.82 24.76 5.84
CA GLU A 32 3.83 25.69 6.98
C GLU A 32 4.72 26.93 6.74
N GLN A 33 5.40 27.00 5.60
CA GLN A 33 6.36 28.04 5.24
C GLN A 33 6.01 28.68 3.90
N THR A 34 6.56 29.86 3.65
CA THR A 34 6.46 30.53 2.35
C THR A 34 7.75 30.33 1.54
N PRO A 35 7.67 30.06 0.22
CA PRO A 35 8.85 29.99 -0.64
C PRO A 35 9.57 31.35 -0.73
N PRO A 36 10.89 31.39 -1.03
CA PRO A 36 11.73 30.24 -1.38
C PRO A 36 12.14 29.40 -0.17
N PHE A 37 12.16 28.08 -0.37
CA PHE A 37 12.57 27.10 0.64
C PHE A 37 14.09 26.88 0.59
N THR A 38 14.74 26.89 1.74
CA THR A 38 16.16 26.57 1.87
C THR A 38 16.34 25.16 2.40
N ALA A 39 17.09 24.30 1.70
CA ALA A 39 17.24 22.90 2.07
C ALA A 39 17.82 22.69 3.48
N ASP A 40 18.66 23.61 3.97
CA ASP A 40 19.24 23.50 5.32
C ASP A 40 18.19 23.65 6.43
N ASN A 41 17.05 24.32 6.16
CA ASN A 41 15.92 24.38 7.10
C ASN A 41 15.23 23.01 7.29
N TYR A 42 15.49 22.05 6.40
CA TYR A 42 14.97 20.69 6.46
C TYR A 42 16.00 19.70 7.03
N LEU A 43 17.15 20.17 7.52
CA LEU A 43 18.12 19.35 8.22
C LEU A 43 18.05 19.57 9.73
N THR A 44 18.48 18.56 10.50
CA THR A 44 18.73 18.74 11.94
C THR A 44 19.94 19.67 12.15
N PRO A 45 20.13 20.26 13.36
CA PRO A 45 21.26 21.15 13.62
C PRO A 45 22.64 20.55 13.33
N GLN A 46 22.77 19.22 13.47
CA GLN A 46 24.01 18.47 13.17
C GLN A 46 24.16 18.13 11.68
N GLY A 47 23.19 18.46 10.83
CA GLY A 47 23.22 18.27 9.37
C GLY A 47 23.11 16.81 8.89
N GLY A 48 23.23 15.83 9.79
CA GLY A 48 23.27 14.40 9.46
C GLY A 48 21.91 13.75 9.20
N GLN A 49 20.80 14.44 9.49
CA GLN A 49 19.45 13.90 9.37
C GLN A 49 18.48 14.94 8.80
N VAL A 50 17.40 14.46 8.19
CA VAL A 50 16.28 15.32 7.78
C VAL A 50 15.43 15.63 9.01
N ALA A 51 15.24 16.92 9.31
CA ALA A 51 14.49 17.37 10.46
C ALA A 51 13.01 16.99 10.34
N GLY A 52 12.45 16.43 11.43
CA GLY A 52 11.05 15.99 11.49
C GLY A 52 10.78 14.65 10.82
N LEU A 53 11.76 14.07 10.11
CA LEU A 53 11.63 12.74 9.52
C LEU A 53 11.69 11.70 10.65
N GLY A 54 10.52 11.15 11.01
CA GLY A 54 10.34 10.20 12.09
C GLY A 54 9.04 9.42 11.96
N ARG A 55 8.94 8.27 12.63
CA ARG A 55 7.73 7.43 12.61
C ARG A 55 6.47 8.21 12.99
N GLY A 56 6.54 9.02 14.06
CA GLY A 56 5.39 9.79 14.54
C GLY A 56 4.84 10.75 13.47
N ALA A 57 5.73 11.54 12.84
CA ALA A 57 5.33 12.49 11.79
C ALA A 57 4.73 11.78 10.58
N VAL A 58 5.36 10.70 10.11
CA VAL A 58 4.86 9.91 8.98
C VAL A 58 3.49 9.31 9.31
N GLN A 59 3.34 8.68 10.47
CA GLN A 59 2.06 8.08 10.86
C GLN A 59 0.95 9.11 11.06
N SER A 60 1.26 10.30 11.57
CA SER A 60 0.28 11.39 11.69
C SER A 60 -0.26 11.79 10.31
N ILE A 61 0.63 12.01 9.33
CA ILE A 61 0.23 12.33 7.95
C ILE A 61 -0.61 11.19 7.36
N LEU A 62 -0.22 9.93 7.57
CA LEU A 62 -1.00 8.80 7.06
C LEU A 62 -2.38 8.68 7.71
N ALA A 63 -2.48 8.94 9.02
CA ALA A 63 -3.74 8.93 9.76
C ALA A 63 -4.71 10.00 9.25
N ASP A 64 -4.23 11.20 8.92
CA ASP A 64 -5.04 12.27 8.30
C ASP A 64 -5.71 11.81 6.99
N HIS A 65 -5.14 10.82 6.31
CA HIS A 65 -5.65 10.24 5.06
C HIS A 65 -6.32 8.86 5.24
N GLY A 66 -6.63 8.47 6.48
CA GLY A 66 -7.30 7.22 6.83
C GLY A 66 -6.44 5.97 6.64
N ILE A 67 -5.11 6.09 6.81
CA ILE A 67 -4.15 4.99 6.65
C ILE A 67 -3.52 4.65 8.01
N ASP A 68 -3.99 3.58 8.65
CA ASP A 68 -3.47 3.11 9.94
C ASP A 68 -2.17 2.29 9.83
N ARG A 69 -1.80 1.89 8.60
CA ARG A 69 -0.63 1.03 8.36
C ARG A 69 0.67 1.78 8.61
N ILE A 70 1.66 1.06 9.12
CA ILE A 70 3.02 1.57 9.32
C ILE A 70 3.79 1.54 7.99
N LEU A 71 4.17 2.72 7.49
CA LEU A 71 5.01 2.82 6.29
C LEU A 71 6.47 2.50 6.59
N ALA A 72 7.02 3.09 7.65
CA ALA A 72 8.39 2.86 8.10
C ALA A 72 8.49 2.88 9.63
N GLU A 73 8.97 1.79 10.23
CA GLU A 73 9.24 1.69 11.67
C GLU A 73 10.41 2.60 12.09
N GLU A 74 11.46 2.63 11.27
CA GLU A 74 12.71 3.37 11.47
C GLU A 74 12.69 4.74 10.78
N GLY A 75 11.56 5.44 10.86
CA GLY A 75 11.30 6.67 10.11
C GLY A 75 12.31 7.81 10.32
N GLY A 76 13.35 7.67 11.15
CA GLY A 76 14.39 8.67 11.39
C GLY A 76 15.83 8.27 11.04
N ARG A 77 16.09 7.03 10.58
CA ARG A 77 17.45 6.62 10.12
C ARG A 77 17.71 7.21 8.73
N THR A 78 18.07 8.49 8.69
CA THR A 78 18.38 9.22 7.46
C THR A 78 19.71 8.74 6.88
N SER A 79 19.71 8.33 5.61
CA SER A 79 20.94 8.02 4.86
C SER A 79 21.45 9.25 4.11
N ARG A 80 22.73 9.27 3.70
CA ARG A 80 23.25 10.29 2.76
C ARG A 80 22.38 10.41 1.51
N GLY A 81 21.89 9.27 0.99
CA GLY A 81 20.98 9.23 -0.16
C GLY A 81 19.59 9.80 0.10
N SER A 82 19.14 9.87 1.36
CA SER A 82 17.88 10.52 1.75
C SER A 82 18.05 12.04 1.79
N ILE A 83 19.19 12.54 2.28
CA ILE A 83 19.51 13.98 2.27
C ILE A 83 19.59 14.51 0.84
N LEU A 84 20.23 13.78 -0.07
CA LEU A 84 20.32 14.18 -1.48
C LEU A 84 18.93 14.27 -2.13
N LYS A 85 18.04 13.31 -1.85
CA LYS A 85 16.64 13.36 -2.32
C LYS A 85 15.87 14.51 -1.70
N MET A 86 16.11 14.82 -0.43
CA MET A 86 15.48 15.95 0.25
C MET A 86 15.84 17.25 -0.45
N ARG A 87 17.15 17.48 -0.70
CA ARG A 87 17.63 18.68 -1.40
C ARG A 87 16.99 18.81 -2.78
N ALA A 88 17.02 17.73 -3.58
CA ALA A 88 16.39 17.69 -4.90
C ALA A 88 14.87 17.97 -4.83
N TYR A 89 14.19 17.50 -3.77
CA TYR A 89 12.77 17.74 -3.60
C TYR A 89 12.46 19.18 -3.19
N VAL A 90 13.29 19.79 -2.34
CA VAL A 90 13.16 21.21 -1.99
C VAL A 90 13.37 22.09 -3.23
N ASP A 91 14.37 21.77 -4.07
CA ASP A 91 14.60 22.46 -5.35
C ASP A 91 13.37 22.33 -6.27
N PHE A 92 12.80 21.12 -6.37
CA PHE A 92 11.57 20.88 -7.12
C PHE A 92 10.37 21.70 -6.59
N LEU A 93 10.20 21.82 -5.27
CA LEU A 93 9.14 22.65 -4.70
C LEU A 93 9.35 24.15 -5.01
N ASN A 94 10.60 24.61 -5.02
CA ASN A 94 10.94 25.98 -5.42
C ASN A 94 10.64 26.23 -6.91
N GLU A 95 10.95 25.28 -7.80
CA GLU A 95 10.57 25.37 -9.22
C GLU A 95 9.04 25.51 -9.38
N LEU A 96 8.27 24.66 -8.69
CA LEU A 96 6.81 24.74 -8.72
C LEU A 96 6.30 26.09 -8.17
N ALA A 97 6.95 26.64 -7.15
CA ALA A 97 6.60 27.95 -6.60
C ALA A 97 6.83 29.08 -7.62
N GLN A 98 7.98 29.08 -8.30
CA GLN A 98 8.32 30.07 -9.33
C GLN A 98 7.34 30.02 -10.51
N GLU A 99 6.92 28.82 -10.89
CA GLU A 99 5.93 28.59 -11.95
C GLU A 99 4.47 28.85 -11.49
N LYS A 100 4.25 29.26 -10.24
CA LYS A 100 2.91 29.45 -9.63
C LYS A 100 2.03 28.20 -9.68
N LEU A 101 2.66 27.02 -9.66
CA LEU A 101 1.97 25.73 -9.66
C LEU A 101 1.91 25.10 -8.26
N LEU A 102 2.64 25.62 -7.27
CA LEU A 102 2.73 25.03 -5.93
C LEU A 102 1.36 24.92 -5.24
N ASP A 103 0.87 23.69 -5.11
CA ASP A 103 -0.34 23.32 -4.36
C ASP A 103 -0.02 22.14 -3.46
N PHE A 104 0.11 22.42 -2.16
CA PHE A 104 0.52 21.41 -1.17
C PHE A 104 -0.53 20.32 -0.96
N ASP A 105 -1.83 20.64 -1.03
CA ASP A 105 -2.90 19.66 -0.87
C ASP A 105 -2.91 18.68 -2.04
N ALA A 106 -2.77 19.19 -3.26
CA ALA A 106 -2.66 18.34 -4.45
C ALA A 106 -1.40 17.47 -4.44
N ILE A 107 -0.24 18.05 -4.08
CA ILE A 107 1.03 17.33 -4.00
C ILE A 107 0.96 16.22 -2.94
N GLU A 108 0.45 16.52 -1.75
CA GLU A 108 0.35 15.53 -0.68
C GLU A 108 -0.60 14.39 -1.04
N LYS A 109 -1.80 14.71 -1.55
CA LYS A 109 -2.76 13.70 -2.02
C LYS A 109 -2.15 12.77 -3.06
N TRP A 110 -1.36 13.31 -3.98
CA TRP A 110 -0.67 12.51 -4.99
C TRP A 110 0.36 11.54 -4.37
N TRP A 111 1.18 12.01 -3.41
CA TRP A 111 2.12 11.14 -2.69
C TRP A 111 1.43 10.09 -1.83
N ILE A 112 0.29 10.42 -1.23
CA ILE A 112 -0.57 9.45 -0.53
C ILE A 112 -1.07 8.37 -1.50
N GLY A 113 -1.43 8.73 -2.72
CA GLY A 113 -1.71 7.77 -3.80
C GLY A 113 -0.56 6.79 -4.03
N ARG A 114 0.67 7.27 -4.14
CA ARG A 114 1.88 6.43 -4.28
C ARG A 114 2.13 5.54 -3.06
N VAL A 115 1.80 6.00 -1.85
CA VAL A 115 1.88 5.18 -0.64
C VAL A 115 0.84 4.05 -0.66
N ARG A 116 -0.40 4.34 -1.09
CA ARG A 116 -1.43 3.31 -1.27
C ARG A 116 -0.99 2.25 -2.28
N GLU A 117 -0.44 2.68 -3.42
CA GLU A 117 0.13 1.75 -4.42
C GLU A 117 1.27 0.90 -3.87
N PHE A 118 2.21 1.50 -3.13
CA PHE A 118 3.29 0.77 -2.46
C PHE A 118 2.74 -0.29 -1.49
N PHE A 119 1.67 0.03 -0.78
CA PHE A 119 1.00 -0.89 0.11
C PHE A 119 0.26 -2.01 -0.62
N SER A 120 -0.37 -1.70 -1.75
CA SER A 120 -1.05 -2.65 -2.64
C SER A 120 -0.07 -3.52 -3.44
N SER A 121 1.16 -3.10 -3.65
CA SER A 121 2.18 -3.91 -4.31
C SER A 121 2.83 -4.95 -3.39
N LYS A 122 2.63 -4.86 -2.07
CA LYS A 122 3.15 -5.86 -1.13
C LYS A 122 2.45 -7.21 -1.33
N PRO A 123 3.17 -8.34 -1.28
CA PRO A 123 2.55 -9.65 -1.39
C PRO A 123 1.59 -9.89 -0.23
N PHE A 124 0.58 -10.72 -0.48
CA PHE A 124 -0.21 -11.34 0.58
C PHE A 124 0.69 -12.35 1.32
N SER A 125 0.83 -12.22 2.64
CA SER A 125 1.71 -13.08 3.43
C SER A 125 1.01 -13.63 4.66
N LEU A 126 1.16 -14.92 4.90
CA LEU A 126 0.78 -15.60 6.13
C LEU A 126 2.03 -15.88 6.94
N LYS A 127 2.07 -15.44 8.20
CA LYS A 127 3.10 -15.86 9.15
C LYS A 127 2.68 -17.19 9.76
N VAL A 128 3.31 -18.27 9.32
CA VAL A 128 3.05 -19.60 9.88
C VAL A 128 3.86 -19.76 11.17
N ASP A 129 3.17 -20.08 12.25
CA ASP A 129 3.75 -20.43 13.54
C ASP A 129 3.51 -21.92 13.79
N SER A 130 4.60 -22.70 13.86
CA SER A 130 4.53 -24.16 14.04
C SER A 130 4.00 -24.59 15.40
N SER A 131 3.90 -23.68 16.38
CA SER A 131 3.26 -23.94 17.66
C SER A 131 1.73 -23.86 17.60
N LYS A 132 1.16 -23.29 16.53
CA LYS A 132 -0.28 -23.16 16.35
C LYS A 132 -0.90 -24.41 15.72
N SER A 133 -2.15 -24.70 16.09
CA SER A 133 -2.94 -25.74 15.41
C SER A 133 -3.27 -25.34 13.97
N ILE A 134 -3.52 -26.32 13.10
CA ILE A 134 -3.96 -26.06 11.71
C ILE A 134 -5.21 -25.18 11.67
N ARG A 135 -6.17 -25.40 12.58
CA ARG A 135 -7.37 -24.56 12.70
C ARG A 135 -7.00 -23.09 12.93
N SER A 136 -6.07 -22.83 13.84
CA SER A 136 -5.61 -21.48 14.15
C SER A 136 -4.90 -20.85 12.94
N ILE A 137 -4.06 -21.60 12.23
CA ILE A 137 -3.39 -21.13 11.01
C ILE A 137 -4.41 -20.79 9.90
N VAL A 138 -5.47 -21.59 9.74
CA VAL A 138 -6.55 -21.30 8.79
C VAL A 138 -7.33 -20.05 9.19
N SER A 139 -7.62 -19.86 10.49
CA SER A 139 -8.24 -18.62 10.98
C SER A 139 -7.36 -17.39 10.72
N ASP A 140 -6.06 -17.48 11.02
CA ASP A 140 -5.09 -16.40 10.77
C ASP A 140 -5.03 -16.05 9.26
N LEU A 141 -5.11 -17.07 8.39
CA LEU A 141 -5.14 -16.88 6.93
C LEU A 141 -6.39 -16.12 6.48
N ILE A 142 -7.56 -16.46 7.02
CA ILE A 142 -8.82 -15.78 6.71
C ILE A 142 -8.75 -14.33 7.20
N GLU A 143 -8.31 -14.10 8.44
CA GLU A 143 -8.16 -12.76 9.00
C GLU A 143 -7.20 -11.90 8.16
N ALA A 144 -6.04 -12.45 7.80
CA ALA A 144 -5.08 -11.77 6.93
C ALA A 144 -5.69 -11.39 5.58
N ALA A 145 -6.55 -12.25 5.01
CA ALA A 145 -7.21 -11.99 3.73
C ALA A 145 -8.19 -10.81 3.82
N PHE A 146 -8.97 -10.74 4.91
CA PHE A 146 -9.87 -9.61 5.18
C PHE A 146 -9.11 -8.31 5.47
N ASP A 147 -8.04 -8.37 6.26
CA ASP A 147 -7.15 -7.21 6.48
C ASP A 147 -6.58 -6.68 5.16
N ARG A 148 -6.18 -7.61 4.29
CA ARG A 148 -5.64 -7.26 2.99
C ARG A 148 -6.67 -6.63 2.07
N GLN A 149 -7.91 -7.13 2.07
CA GLN A 149 -9.02 -6.58 1.30
C GLN A 149 -9.38 -5.17 1.79
N ARG A 150 -9.50 -4.95 3.11
CA ARG A 150 -9.71 -3.60 3.68
C ARG A 150 -8.62 -2.61 3.24
N ALA A 151 -7.39 -3.07 3.12
CA ALA A 151 -6.26 -2.25 2.70
C ALA A 151 -6.16 -2.02 1.18
N CYS A 152 -6.92 -2.74 0.35
CA CYS A 152 -6.90 -2.62 -1.11
C CYS A 152 -8.34 -2.46 -1.65
N PRO A 153 -8.95 -1.25 -1.52
CA PRO A 153 -10.30 -1.01 -2.02
C PRO A 153 -10.45 -1.41 -3.49
N GLY A 154 -11.53 -2.13 -3.81
CA GLY A 154 -11.80 -2.63 -5.16
C GLY A 154 -11.17 -3.99 -5.48
N VAL A 155 -10.39 -4.60 -4.57
CA VAL A 155 -9.83 -5.95 -4.74
C VAL A 155 -10.44 -6.93 -3.73
N MET A 156 -11.08 -7.97 -4.23
CA MET A 156 -11.77 -8.99 -3.41
C MET A 156 -10.83 -10.11 -2.94
N VAL A 157 -9.81 -9.76 -2.15
CA VAL A 157 -8.80 -10.71 -1.66
C VAL A 157 -9.41 -11.80 -0.78
N ALA A 158 -10.32 -11.43 0.12
CA ALA A 158 -10.98 -12.39 1.01
C ALA A 158 -11.83 -13.38 0.21
N GLY A 159 -12.59 -12.89 -0.77
CA GLY A 159 -13.36 -13.76 -1.68
C GLY A 159 -12.48 -14.79 -2.40
N ALA A 160 -11.34 -14.35 -2.94
CA ALA A 160 -10.41 -15.24 -3.63
C ALA A 160 -9.84 -16.33 -2.70
N VAL A 161 -9.41 -15.96 -1.48
CA VAL A 161 -8.90 -16.91 -0.49
C VAL A 161 -9.99 -17.90 -0.07
N MET A 162 -11.21 -17.42 0.18
CA MET A 162 -12.34 -18.26 0.57
C MET A 162 -12.71 -19.27 -0.51
N GLN A 163 -12.74 -18.86 -1.79
CA GLN A 163 -12.99 -19.80 -2.89
C GLN A 163 -11.95 -20.92 -2.92
N HIS A 164 -10.66 -20.61 -2.71
CA HIS A 164 -9.61 -21.61 -2.67
C HIS A 164 -9.76 -22.57 -1.47
N LEU A 165 -10.10 -22.05 -0.29
CA LEU A 165 -10.32 -22.87 0.91
C LEU A 165 -11.53 -23.80 0.75
N VAL A 166 -12.63 -23.31 0.18
CA VAL A 166 -13.83 -24.12 -0.10
C VAL A 166 -13.49 -25.22 -1.11
N GLY A 167 -12.80 -24.89 -2.20
CA GLY A 167 -12.37 -25.87 -3.20
C GLY A 167 -11.47 -26.96 -2.60
N ALA A 168 -10.49 -26.58 -1.77
CA ALA A 168 -9.63 -27.54 -1.07
C ALA A 168 -10.42 -28.43 -0.11
N LYS A 169 -11.43 -27.89 0.58
CA LYS A 169 -12.31 -28.66 1.46
C LYS A 169 -13.17 -29.65 0.67
N ILE A 170 -13.73 -29.25 -0.46
CA ILE A 170 -14.50 -30.12 -1.35
C ILE A 170 -13.62 -31.27 -1.85
N ALA A 171 -12.42 -30.98 -2.36
CA ALA A 171 -11.49 -32.00 -2.84
C ALA A 171 -11.11 -33.02 -1.76
N THR A 172 -11.00 -32.57 -0.51
CA THR A 172 -10.71 -33.46 0.63
C THR A 172 -11.93 -34.31 1.01
N ALA A 173 -13.14 -33.75 0.93
CA ALA A 173 -14.37 -34.43 1.31
C ALA A 173 -14.89 -35.40 0.23
N LEU A 174 -14.62 -35.11 -1.04
CA LEU A 174 -15.10 -35.82 -2.23
C LEU A 174 -13.92 -36.16 -3.16
N PRO A 175 -13.03 -37.09 -2.77
CA PRO A 175 -11.79 -37.36 -3.51
C PRO A 175 -12.01 -37.89 -4.94
N ASP A 176 -13.14 -38.56 -5.17
CA ASP A 176 -13.48 -39.13 -6.48
C ASP A 176 -14.17 -38.13 -7.42
N VAL A 177 -14.53 -36.94 -6.91
CA VAL A 177 -15.17 -35.89 -7.70
C VAL A 177 -14.11 -34.94 -8.25
N LYS A 178 -14.02 -34.86 -9.58
CA LYS A 178 -13.19 -33.85 -10.24
C LYS A 178 -13.87 -32.48 -10.14
N ILE A 179 -13.28 -31.58 -9.36
CA ILE A 179 -13.65 -30.17 -9.33
C ILE A 179 -12.74 -29.35 -10.24
N LYS A 180 -13.31 -28.33 -10.90
CA LYS A 180 -12.54 -27.36 -11.68
C LYS A 180 -12.32 -26.11 -10.84
N HIS A 181 -11.07 -25.71 -10.68
CA HIS A 181 -10.71 -24.44 -10.06
C HIS A 181 -10.66 -23.35 -11.12
N GLU A 182 -11.71 -22.55 -11.20
CA GLU A 182 -11.75 -21.39 -12.08
C GLU A 182 -11.19 -20.16 -11.38
N GLY A 183 -10.79 -19.15 -12.17
CA GLY A 183 -10.37 -17.87 -11.61
C GLY A 183 -11.51 -17.20 -10.84
N PHE A 184 -11.21 -16.71 -9.63
CA PHE A 184 -12.14 -15.96 -8.79
C PHE A 184 -12.74 -14.73 -9.49
N SER A 185 -11.98 -14.09 -10.38
CA SER A 185 -12.40 -12.89 -11.10
C SER A 185 -13.14 -13.18 -12.42
N VAL A 186 -13.37 -14.45 -12.76
CA VAL A 186 -14.06 -14.82 -14.01
C VAL A 186 -15.56 -14.66 -13.80
N ALA A 187 -16.24 -13.92 -14.67
CA ALA A 187 -17.69 -13.72 -14.61
C ALA A 187 -18.45 -15.00 -15.01
N ASP A 188 -19.55 -15.28 -14.31
CA ASP A 188 -20.36 -16.50 -14.48
C ASP A 188 -21.07 -16.55 -15.85
N ALA A 189 -21.74 -15.46 -16.22
CA ALA A 189 -22.69 -15.42 -17.33
C ALA A 189 -22.06 -15.61 -18.73
N PRO A 190 -20.91 -15.00 -19.08
CA PRO A 190 -20.29 -15.21 -20.40
C PRO A 190 -19.74 -16.64 -20.59
N ALA A 191 -19.46 -17.35 -19.49
CA ALA A 191 -18.87 -18.68 -19.50
C ALA A 191 -19.92 -19.82 -19.40
N GLY A 192 -21.22 -19.51 -19.31
CA GLY A 192 -22.27 -20.50 -19.03
C GLY A 192 -22.14 -21.15 -17.65
N ARG A 193 -21.37 -20.52 -16.74
CA ARG A 193 -21.08 -21.03 -15.40
C ARG A 193 -22.23 -20.64 -14.46
N LYS A 194 -22.68 -21.59 -13.64
CA LYS A 194 -23.80 -21.38 -12.69
C LYS A 194 -23.34 -21.14 -11.25
N GLY A 195 -22.03 -21.09 -10.99
CA GLY A 195 -21.43 -20.87 -9.68
C GLY A 195 -19.94 -21.20 -9.65
N ASP A 196 -19.28 -20.95 -8.51
CA ASP A 196 -17.84 -21.13 -8.35
C ASP A 196 -17.40 -22.59 -8.46
N PHE A 197 -18.24 -23.51 -7.97
CA PHE A 197 -18.06 -24.96 -8.12
C PHE A 197 -19.35 -25.60 -8.62
N LEU A 198 -19.22 -26.58 -9.51
CA LEU A 198 -20.31 -27.40 -10.02
C LEU A 198 -20.02 -28.86 -9.66
N ILE A 199 -20.92 -29.48 -8.89
CA ILE A 199 -20.82 -30.86 -8.43
C ILE A 199 -22.14 -31.57 -8.77
N GLY A 200 -22.12 -32.44 -9.77
CA GLY A 200 -23.35 -33.06 -10.28
C GLY A 200 -24.32 -32.00 -10.79
N ASP A 201 -25.50 -31.93 -10.18
CA ASP A 201 -26.56 -30.95 -10.45
C ASP A 201 -26.53 -29.73 -9.51
N THR A 202 -25.58 -29.68 -8.57
CA THR A 202 -25.49 -28.64 -7.55
C THR A 202 -24.46 -27.58 -7.92
N ALA A 203 -24.87 -26.31 -7.84
CA ALA A 203 -23.97 -25.15 -7.95
C ALA A 203 -23.68 -24.55 -6.57
N ILE A 204 -22.40 -24.27 -6.30
CA ILE A 204 -21.94 -23.66 -5.05
C ILE A 204 -21.38 -22.28 -5.38
N HIS A 205 -21.92 -21.25 -4.72
CA HIS A 205 -21.38 -19.90 -4.72
C HIS A 205 -20.66 -19.63 -3.40
N VAL A 206 -19.41 -19.21 -3.47
CA VAL A 206 -18.60 -18.82 -2.33
C VAL A 206 -18.69 -17.31 -2.18
N THR A 207 -19.28 -16.88 -1.07
CA THR A 207 -19.43 -15.46 -0.77
C THR A 207 -18.80 -15.14 0.58
N THR A 208 -18.25 -13.94 0.71
CA THR A 208 -17.85 -13.35 1.98
C THR A 208 -18.88 -12.29 2.32
N ALA A 209 -19.75 -12.57 3.28
CA ALA A 209 -20.75 -11.62 3.78
C ALA A 209 -20.09 -10.51 4.63
#